data_AF-A0A7M2GHR7-F1
#
_entry.id   AF-A0A7M2GHR7-F1
#
_cell.length_a   1.000
_cell.length_b   1.000
_cell.length_c   1.000
_cell.angle_alpha   90.00
_cell.angle_beta   90.00
_cell.angle_gamma   90.00
#
_symmetry.space_group_name_H-M   'P 1'
#
loop_
_entity.id
_entity.type
_entity.pdbx_description
1 polymer ?
#
loop_
_entity_poly.entity_id
_entity_poly.type
_entity_poly.pdbx_seq_one_letter_code
_entity_poly.pdbx_strand_id
1 'polypeptide(L)'
;MARSGSRTYKLRLSDQGIDLFLACHCRLARLVRDFIPYGATLSVAVLLLDRLAVEDIAAELETRACDQLAGDIERFVGCSNELANVMRRVVERLEASEQFGCKPPIGKLYIVGLVSFKVVEDGELTDAYRSTASRRAGRETEN
;
A
#
# COMPACT_ATOMS: atom_id res chain seq x y z
N MET A 1 -29.21 -4.30 5.95
CA MET A 1 -28.33 -3.28 5.33
C MET A 1 -27.09 -3.13 6.20
N ALA A 2 -25.98 -3.78 5.85
CA ALA A 2 -24.73 -3.62 6.58
C ALA A 2 -24.08 -2.30 6.14
N ARG A 3 -23.87 -1.36 7.06
CA ARG A 3 -23.07 -0.15 6.79
C ARG A 3 -21.68 -0.64 6.33
N SER A 4 -21.30 -0.31 5.11
CA SER A 4 -19.94 -0.49 4.60
C SER A 4 -19.01 0.45 5.36
N GLY A 5 -18.73 0.13 6.62
CA GLY A 5 -17.83 0.88 7.47
C GLY A 5 -16.46 0.91 6.83
N SER A 6 -15.88 2.11 6.69
CA SER A 6 -14.48 2.27 6.34
C SER A 6 -13.66 1.42 7.30
N ARG A 7 -13.12 0.30 6.80
CA ARG A 7 -12.30 -0.62 7.59
C ARG A 7 -10.91 -0.02 7.71
N THR A 8 -10.71 0.92 8.62
CA THR A 8 -9.43 1.62 8.71
C THR A 8 -8.27 0.63 8.81
N TYR A 9 -7.33 0.69 7.86
CA TYR A 9 -6.18 -0.21 7.87
C TYR A 9 -5.22 0.27 8.94
N LYS A 10 -4.81 -0.70 9.76
CA LYS A 10 -3.89 -0.50 10.86
C LYS A 10 -2.48 -0.80 10.37
N LEU A 11 -1.69 0.24 10.20
CA LEU A 11 -0.26 0.14 9.95
C LEU A 11 0.46 0.18 11.29
N ARG A 12 1.47 -0.70 11.44
CA ARG A 12 2.37 -0.70 12.59
C ARG A 12 3.76 -0.33 12.07
N LEU A 13 4.20 0.88 12.41
CA LEU A 13 5.39 1.51 11.85
C LEU A 13 6.31 1.96 12.98
N SER A 14 7.60 2.06 12.70
CA SER A 14 8.51 2.86 13.52
C SER A 14 8.38 4.34 13.14
N ASP A 15 9.09 5.22 13.84
CA ASP A 15 9.19 6.63 13.44
C ASP A 15 9.71 6.78 12.00
N GLN A 16 10.72 5.99 11.62
CA GLN A 16 11.25 5.96 10.25
C GLN A 16 10.20 5.48 9.23
N GLY A 17 9.37 4.50 9.62
CA GLY A 17 8.26 4.04 8.79
C GLY A 17 7.20 5.13 8.58
N ILE A 18 6.92 5.94 9.60
CA ILE A 18 6.02 7.10 9.51
C ILE A 18 6.62 8.15 8.57
N ASP A 19 7.89 8.48 8.71
CA ASP A 19 8.57 9.45 7.84
C ASP A 19 8.57 9.00 6.37
N LEU A 20 8.81 7.71 6.11
CA LEU A 20 8.70 7.14 4.77
C LEU A 20 7.28 7.30 4.22
N PHE A 21 6.26 6.97 5.02
CA PHE A 21 4.87 7.11 4.61
C PHE A 21 4.52 8.56 4.26
N LEU A 22 4.92 9.51 5.10
CA LEU A 22 4.69 10.94 4.88
C LEU A 22 5.45 11.45 3.64
N ALA A 23 6.68 11.00 3.42
CA ALA A 23 7.44 11.33 2.22
C ALA A 23 6.73 10.85 0.95
N CYS A 24 6.25 9.60 0.93
CA CYS A 24 5.46 9.05 -0.18
C CYS A 24 4.15 9.83 -0.38
N HIS A 25 3.47 10.20 0.72
CA HIS A 25 2.25 10.99 0.67
C HIS A 25 2.48 12.38 0.06
N CYS A 26 3.49 13.12 0.55
CA CYS A 26 3.84 14.43 0.04
C CYS A 26 4.30 14.36 -1.42
N ARG A 27 5.07 13.33 -1.80
CA ARG A 27 5.46 13.11 -3.20
C ARG A 27 4.23 12.96 -4.07
N LEU A 28 3.30 12.09 -3.70
CA LEU A 28 2.08 11.86 -4.48
C LEU A 28 1.24 13.12 -4.61
N ALA A 29 0.98 13.82 -3.49
CA ALA A 29 0.22 15.05 -3.45
C ALA A 29 0.82 16.13 -4.37
N ARG A 30 2.15 16.24 -4.41
CA ARG A 30 2.86 17.15 -5.32
C ARG A 30 2.68 16.78 -6.79
N LEU A 31 2.78 15.49 -7.12
CA LEU A 31 2.62 15.01 -8.49
C LEU A 31 1.21 15.27 -9.03
N VAL A 32 0.19 15.01 -8.20
CA VAL A 32 -1.21 15.18 -8.60
C VAL A 32 -1.71 16.62 -8.38
N ARG A 33 -0.90 17.46 -7.73
CA ARG A 33 -1.20 18.85 -7.34
C ARG A 33 -2.51 18.98 -6.55
N ASP A 34 -2.74 18.07 -5.61
CA ASP A 34 -3.99 17.98 -4.85
C ASP A 34 -3.77 17.46 -3.42
N PHE A 35 -4.71 17.76 -2.54
CA PHE A 35 -4.78 17.20 -1.20
C PHE A 35 -5.48 15.84 -1.25
N ILE A 36 -4.67 14.79 -1.11
CA ILE A 36 -5.17 13.41 -1.16
C ILE A 36 -5.41 12.89 0.25
N PRO A 37 -6.36 11.95 0.44
CA PRO A 37 -6.48 11.25 1.72
C PRO A 37 -5.30 10.28 1.91
N TYR A 38 -4.83 10.08 3.14
CA TYR A 38 -3.76 9.12 3.45
C TYR A 38 -4.02 7.70 2.92
N GLY A 39 -5.29 7.28 2.88
CA GLY A 39 -5.69 6.00 2.29
C GLY A 39 -5.39 5.88 0.79
N ALA A 40 -5.31 6.99 0.06
CA ALA A 40 -4.88 6.98 -1.35
C ALA A 40 -3.42 6.58 -1.49
N THR A 41 -2.54 7.12 -0.64
CA THR A 41 -1.12 6.76 -0.61
C THR A 41 -0.94 5.26 -0.37
N LEU A 42 -1.64 4.71 0.62
CA LEU A 42 -1.59 3.27 0.88
C LEU A 42 -2.15 2.46 -0.30
N SER A 43 -3.23 2.94 -0.93
CA SER A 43 -3.83 2.25 -2.08
C SER A 43 -2.86 2.15 -3.25
N VAL A 44 -2.15 3.24 -3.56
CA VAL A 44 -1.13 3.25 -4.60
C VAL A 44 0.05 2.34 -4.23
N ALA A 45 0.55 2.40 -2.99
CA ALA A 45 1.62 1.53 -2.53
C ALA A 45 1.30 0.04 -2.71
N VAL A 46 0.06 -0.37 -2.41
CA VAL A 46 -0.37 -1.76 -2.57
C VAL A 46 -0.60 -2.14 -4.03
N LEU A 47 -1.02 -1.21 -4.90
CA LEU A 47 -1.09 -1.46 -6.34
C LEU A 47 0.29 -1.66 -6.96
N LEU A 48 1.30 -0.92 -6.48
CA LEU A 48 2.68 -1.12 -6.90
C LEU A 48 3.20 -2.47 -6.41
N LEU A 49 2.93 -2.81 -5.15
CA LEU A 49 3.24 -4.14 -4.61
C LEU A 49 2.64 -5.27 -5.46
N ASP A 50 1.39 -5.13 -5.91
CA ASP A 50 0.71 -6.13 -6.77
C ASP A 50 1.44 -6.36 -8.10
N ARG A 51 2.22 -5.39 -8.57
CA ARG A 51 3.00 -5.47 -9.82
C ARG A 51 4.40 -6.07 -9.64
N LEU A 52 4.93 -6.12 -8.42
CA LEU A 52 6.27 -6.65 -8.15
C LEU A 52 6.32 -8.17 -8.34
N ALA A 53 7.46 -8.69 -8.78
CA ALA A 53 7.70 -10.14 -8.79
C ALA A 53 7.71 -10.67 -7.35
N VAL A 54 7.38 -11.95 -7.17
CA VAL A 54 7.32 -12.56 -5.83
C VAL A 54 8.71 -12.55 -5.20
N GLU A 55 9.73 -12.80 -6.01
CA GLU A 55 11.14 -12.82 -5.67
C GLU A 55 11.59 -11.46 -5.11
N ASP A 56 11.17 -10.37 -5.76
CA ASP A 56 11.51 -9.01 -5.33
C ASP A 56 10.84 -8.67 -3.99
N ILE A 57 9.58 -9.10 -3.80
CA ILE A 57 8.87 -8.92 -2.54
C ILE A 57 9.57 -9.71 -1.42
N ALA A 58 9.95 -10.96 -1.69
CA ALA A 58 10.67 -11.80 -0.72
C ALA A 58 12.03 -11.19 -0.36
N ALA A 59 12.81 -10.78 -1.34
CA ALA A 59 14.11 -10.14 -1.14
C ALA A 59 13.99 -8.87 -0.29
N GLU A 60 13.00 -8.01 -0.58
CA GLU A 60 12.81 -6.76 0.17
C GLU A 60 12.37 -7.03 1.63
N LEU A 61 11.54 -8.05 1.86
CA LEU A 61 11.09 -8.45 3.21
C LEU A 61 12.22 -8.92 4.11
N GLU A 62 13.29 -9.48 3.54
CA GLU A 62 14.48 -9.93 4.26
C GLU A 62 15.48 -8.80 4.54
N THR A 63 15.26 -7.61 3.97
CA THR A 63 16.17 -6.49 4.21
C THR A 63 16.04 -5.96 5.63
N ARG A 64 17.19 -5.61 6.21
CA ARG A 64 17.25 -4.90 7.49
C ARG A 64 16.53 -3.55 7.43
N ALA A 65 16.44 -2.92 6.26
CA ALA A 65 15.71 -1.68 6.08
C ALA A 65 14.20 -1.88 6.29
N CYS A 66 13.62 -2.94 5.73
CA CYS A 66 12.21 -3.28 5.96
C CYS A 66 11.92 -3.51 7.46
N ASP A 67 12.85 -4.17 8.18
CA ASP A 67 12.70 -4.39 9.63
C ASP A 67 12.74 -3.09 10.44
N GLN A 68 13.60 -2.13 10.07
CA GLN A 68 13.70 -0.85 10.76
C GLN A 68 12.48 0.06 10.56
N LEU A 69 11.77 -0.12 9.44
CA LEU A 69 10.54 0.63 9.12
C LEU A 69 9.31 0.05 9.86
N ALA A 70 9.38 -1.22 10.24
CA ALA A 70 8.36 -1.84 11.09
C ALA A 70 8.56 -1.39 12.55
N GLY A 71 7.45 -1.23 13.26
CA GLY A 71 7.50 -0.81 14.67
C GLY A 71 6.18 -1.07 15.38
N ASP A 72 6.03 -0.48 16.56
CA ASP A 72 4.87 -0.65 17.43
C ASP A 72 3.86 0.50 17.31
N ILE A 73 4.20 1.60 16.65
CA ILE A 73 3.33 2.76 16.51
C ILE A 73 2.20 2.46 15.54
N GLU A 74 0.97 2.54 16.05
CA GLU A 74 -0.22 2.25 15.28
C GLU A 74 -0.74 3.50 14.57
N ARG A 75 -0.93 3.39 13.26
CA ARG A 75 -1.52 4.44 12.43
C ARG A 75 -2.67 3.89 11.60
N PHE A 76 -3.71 4.70 11.56
CA PHE A 76 -4.97 4.38 10.95
C PHE A 76 -5.08 5.17 9.65
N VAL A 77 -4.89 4.48 8.53
CA VAL A 77 -5.03 5.08 7.21
C VAL A 77 -6.29 4.50 6.56
N GLY A 78 -7.14 5.39 6.05
CA GLY A 78 -8.44 5.00 5.48
C GLY A 78 -8.29 3.89 4.44
N CYS A 79 -9.27 2.99 4.37
CA CYS A 79 -9.26 1.83 3.48
C CYS A 79 -10.46 1.88 2.54
N SER A 80 -10.23 1.52 1.28
CA SER A 80 -11.30 1.13 0.38
C SER A 80 -11.38 -0.39 0.27
N ASN A 81 -12.57 -0.95 0.04
CA ASN A 81 -12.74 -2.40 -0.13
C ASN A 81 -11.84 -2.99 -1.23
N GLU A 82 -11.49 -2.18 -2.22
CA GLU A 82 -10.56 -2.54 -3.30
C GLU A 82 -9.16 -2.84 -2.76
N LEU A 83 -8.67 -2.04 -1.82
CA LEU A 83 -7.36 -2.23 -1.20
C LEU A 83 -7.24 -3.61 -0.55
N ALA A 84 -8.31 -4.02 0.15
CA ALA A 84 -8.37 -5.33 0.77
C ALA A 84 -8.38 -6.46 -0.26
N ASN A 85 -9.00 -6.26 -1.42
CA ASN A 85 -9.01 -7.24 -2.50
C ASN A 85 -7.64 -7.33 -3.21
N VAL A 86 -6.97 -6.20 -3.43
CA VAL A 86 -5.61 -6.19 -4.02
C VAL A 86 -4.63 -6.88 -3.07
N MET A 87 -4.63 -6.50 -1.78
CA MET A 87 -3.75 -7.13 -0.80
C MET A 87 -4.01 -8.64 -0.68
N ARG A 88 -5.27 -9.08 -0.77
CA ARG A 88 -5.58 -10.51 -0.78
C ARG A 88 -4.95 -11.23 -1.96
N ARG A 89 -5.04 -10.68 -3.17
CA ARG A 89 -4.40 -11.28 -4.36
C ARG A 89 -2.89 -11.36 -4.23
N VAL A 90 -2.26 -10.33 -3.67
CA VAL A 90 -0.81 -10.35 -3.38
C VAL A 90 -0.49 -11.52 -2.47
N VAL A 91 -1.21 -11.65 -1.35
CA VAL A 91 -0.98 -12.74 -0.38
C VAL A 91 -1.20 -14.11 -1.02
N GLU A 92 -2.27 -14.30 -1.79
CA GLU A 92 -2.55 -15.55 -2.51
C GLU A 92 -1.41 -15.90 -3.50
N ARG A 93 -0.87 -14.89 -4.20
CA ARG A 93 0.26 -15.05 -5.12
C ARG A 93 1.55 -15.43 -4.39
N LEU A 94 1.82 -14.82 -3.23
CA LEU A 94 2.98 -15.15 -2.40
C LEU A 94 2.85 -16.56 -1.79
N GLU A 95 1.67 -16.93 -1.29
CA GLU A 95 1.41 -18.26 -0.74
C GLU A 95 1.55 -19.36 -1.79
N ALA A 96 1.19 -19.10 -3.05
CA ALA A 96 1.33 -20.06 -4.15
C ALA A 96 2.78 -20.24 -4.66
N SER A 97 3.69 -19.34 -4.32
CA SER A 97 5.04 -19.29 -4.92
C SER A 97 6.08 -20.22 -4.27
N GLU A 98 5.71 -20.92 -3.20
CA GLU A 98 6.60 -21.74 -2.33
C GLU A 98 7.83 -21.01 -1.74
N GLN A 99 8.08 -19.74 -2.10
CA GLN A 99 9.15 -18.89 -1.54
C GLN A 99 8.89 -18.48 -0.10
N PHE A 100 7.66 -18.63 0.39
CA PHE A 100 7.27 -18.32 1.75
C PHE A 100 6.91 -19.60 2.50
N GLY A 101 7.79 -20.03 3.41
CA GLY A 101 7.53 -21.18 4.30
C GLY A 101 6.41 -20.95 5.32
N CYS A 102 5.95 -19.70 5.47
CA CYS A 102 4.84 -19.32 6.33
C CYS A 102 4.04 -18.16 5.71
N LYS A 103 2.87 -17.84 6.29
CA LYS A 103 2.02 -16.76 5.79
C LYS A 103 2.76 -15.40 5.78
N PRO A 104 2.77 -14.66 4.66
CA PRO A 104 3.47 -13.38 4.58
C PRO A 104 3.00 -12.38 5.65
N PRO A 105 3.91 -11.68 6.33
CA PRO A 105 3.55 -10.69 7.33
C PRO A 105 2.91 -9.45 6.66
N ILE A 106 1.58 -9.40 6.65
CA ILE A 106 0.78 -8.34 5.99
C ILE A 106 1.26 -6.92 6.34
N GLY A 107 1.64 -6.69 7.60
CA GLY A 107 2.18 -5.40 8.04
C GLY A 107 3.44 -4.98 7.26
N LYS A 108 4.36 -5.92 7.03
CA LYS A 108 5.59 -5.66 6.27
C LYS A 108 5.34 -5.57 4.77
N LEU A 109 4.33 -6.26 4.23
CA LEU A 109 3.95 -6.10 2.82
C LEU A 109 3.58 -4.64 2.47
N TYR A 110 2.92 -3.93 3.38
CA TYR A 110 2.68 -2.49 3.19
C TYR A 110 3.98 -1.68 3.16
N ILE A 111 4.97 -2.05 3.98
CA ILE A 111 6.28 -1.39 4.01
C ILE A 111 7.00 -1.62 2.69
N VAL A 112 7.03 -2.84 2.16
CA VAL A 112 7.60 -3.15 0.84
C VAL A 112 6.92 -2.31 -0.25
N GLY A 113 5.59 -2.20 -0.21
CA GLY A 113 4.85 -1.33 -1.12
C GLY A 113 5.26 0.15 -1.00
N LEU A 114 5.53 0.65 0.21
CA LEU A 114 6.00 2.02 0.44
C LEU A 114 7.46 2.23 -0.01
N VAL A 115 8.32 1.23 0.13
CA VAL A 115 9.70 1.27 -0.38
C VAL A 115 9.67 1.34 -1.90
N SER A 116 8.89 0.46 -2.55
CA SER A 116 8.67 0.48 -4.00
C SER A 116 8.10 1.82 -4.47
N PHE A 117 7.12 2.37 -3.74
CA PHE A 117 6.56 3.70 -3.98
C PHE A 117 7.66 4.77 -4.05
N LYS A 118 8.64 4.73 -3.16
CA LYS A 118 9.69 5.76 -3.07
C LYS A 118 10.60 5.77 -4.31
N VAL A 119 10.80 4.63 -4.96
CA VAL A 119 11.78 4.49 -6.05
C VAL A 119 11.16 4.45 -7.44
N VAL A 120 9.87 4.09 -7.54
CA VAL A 120 9.18 4.02 -8.83
C VAL A 120 9.08 5.40 -9.51
N GLU A 121 9.02 5.43 -10.84
CA GLU A 121 8.96 6.66 -11.62
C GLU A 121 7.64 7.44 -11.41
N ASP A 122 7.70 8.76 -11.57
CA ASP A 122 6.55 9.66 -11.35
C ASP A 122 5.37 9.35 -12.28
N GLY A 123 5.63 8.89 -13.51
CA GLY A 123 4.61 8.47 -14.46
C GLY A 123 3.80 7.29 -13.94
N GLU A 124 4.48 6.24 -13.46
CA GLU A 124 3.84 5.06 -12.90
C GLU A 124 3.06 5.37 -11.62
N LEU A 125 3.55 6.26 -10.76
CA LEU A 125 2.82 6.74 -9.58
C LEU A 125 1.52 7.43 -9.97
N THR A 126 1.59 8.30 -10.96
CA THR A 126 0.43 9.06 -11.42
C THR A 126 -0.61 8.13 -12.03
N ASP A 127 -0.18 7.13 -12.82
CA ASP A 127 -1.06 6.14 -13.42
C ASP A 127 -1.70 5.22 -12.38
N ALA A 128 -0.92 4.74 -11.41
CA ALA A 128 -1.43 3.98 -10.29
C ALA A 128 -2.46 4.81 -9.49
N TYR A 129 -2.20 6.09 -9.24
CA TYR A 129 -3.16 6.97 -8.59
C TYR A 129 -4.44 7.17 -9.39
N ARG A 130 -4.35 7.47 -10.70
CA ARG A 130 -5.53 7.60 -11.57
C ARG A 130 -6.36 6.32 -11.56
N SER A 131 -5.71 5.15 -11.58
CA SER A 131 -6.43 3.88 -11.49
C SER A 131 -7.21 3.73 -10.18
N THR A 132 -6.73 4.30 -9.07
CA THR A 132 -7.49 4.36 -7.80
C THR A 132 -8.61 5.40 -7.85
N ALA A 133 -8.37 6.56 -8.47
CA ALA A 133 -9.33 7.67 -8.55
C ALA A 133 -10.51 7.35 -9.47
N SER A 134 -10.27 6.79 -10.66
CA SER A 134 -11.34 6.33 -11.56
C SER A 134 -12.24 5.28 -10.92
N ARG A 135 -11.67 4.43 -10.04
CA ARG A 135 -12.43 3.44 -9.26
C ARG A 135 -13.21 4.05 -8.09
N ARG A 136 -12.84 5.24 -7.61
CA ARG A 136 -13.60 6.00 -6.61
C ARG A 136 -14.73 6.79 -7.27
N ALA A 137 -14.47 7.45 -8.39
CA ALA A 137 -15.47 8.24 -9.13
C ALA A 137 -16.65 7.39 -9.62
N GLY A 138 -16.42 6.13 -10.02
CA GLY A 138 -17.49 5.21 -10.41
C GLY A 138 -18.50 4.87 -9.30
N ARG A 139 -18.21 5.19 -8.03
CA ARG A 139 -19.13 4.99 -6.89
C ARG A 139 -20.00 6.21 -6.58
N GLU A 140 -19.70 7.39 -7.12
CA GLU A 140 -20.47 8.60 -6.85
C GLU A 140 -21.67 8.75 -7.79
N THR A 141 -21.71 8.01 -8.90
CA THR A 141 -22.82 7.97 -9.87
C THR A 141 -23.90 6.92 -9.56
N GLU A 142 -23.71 6.05 -8.57
CA GLU A 142 -24.74 5.14 -8.06
C GLU A 142 -25.17 5.60 -6.66
N ASN A 143 -25.89 6.71 -6.58
CA ASN A 143 -26.64 7.07 -5.38
C ASN A 143 -27.85 7.93 -5.73
#